data_AF-A0A1Q3MJL3-F1
#
_entry.id   AF-A0A1Q3MJL3-F1
#
_cell.length_a   1.000
_cell.length_b   1.000
_cell.length_c   1.000
_cell.angle_alpha   90.00
_cell.angle_beta   90.00
_cell.angle_gamma   90.00
#
_symmetry.space_group_name_H-M   'P 1'
#
loop_
_entity.id
_entity.type
_entity.pdbx_description
1 polymer ?
#
loop_
_entity_poly.entity_id
_entity_poly.type
_entity_poly.pdbx_seq_one_letter_code
_entity_poly.pdbx_strand_id
1 'polypeptide(L)'
;MDIQSLIDSYGPSSETFEVTLPQGEKLEFRTLSDYSELQSLKRRAEGFSKMVRGVGKAVATKEYAPYKKMDDETLRHVYFIHYSLKSPKWSQADLLKLATKAGWLVELIMTELQIRQNQYTERAVKEHLETQGEDSGLTNTGS
;
A
#
# COMPACT_ATOMS: atom_id res chain seq x y z
N MET A 1 -19.01 -9.69 -24.72
CA MET A 1 -17.89 -9.46 -23.80
C MET A 1 -17.57 -7.98 -23.89
N ASP A 2 -17.65 -7.24 -22.79
CA ASP A 2 -17.49 -5.79 -22.78
C ASP A 2 -16.03 -5.42 -22.43
N ILE A 3 -15.58 -4.21 -22.81
CA ILE A 3 -14.20 -3.76 -22.57
C ILE A 3 -13.89 -3.72 -21.06
N GLN A 4 -14.85 -3.37 -20.21
CA GLN A 4 -14.72 -3.40 -18.77
C GLN A 4 -14.50 -4.83 -18.26
N SER A 5 -15.26 -5.80 -18.76
CA SER A 5 -15.05 -7.22 -18.41
C SER A 5 -13.71 -7.78 -18.88
N LEU A 6 -13.16 -7.30 -20.01
CA LEU A 6 -11.79 -7.61 -20.42
C LEU A 6 -10.75 -6.96 -19.49
N ILE A 7 -10.92 -5.68 -19.14
CA ILE A 7 -10.04 -4.97 -18.20
C ILE A 7 -10.06 -5.61 -16.81
N ASP A 8 -11.21 -6.07 -16.33
CA ASP A 8 -11.34 -6.73 -15.04
C ASP A 8 -10.73 -8.15 -15.06
N SER A 9 -10.71 -8.82 -16.22
CA SER A 9 -10.10 -10.16 -16.38
C SER A 9 -8.58 -10.14 -16.58
N TYR A 10 -8.01 -9.04 -17.08
CA TYR A 10 -6.56 -8.86 -17.26
C TYR A 10 -5.94 -7.86 -16.27
N GLY A 11 -6.78 -7.15 -15.52
CA GLY A 11 -6.37 -6.23 -14.47
C GLY A 11 -6.04 -7.01 -13.19
N PRO A 12 -5.00 -6.61 -12.44
CA PRO A 12 -4.71 -7.22 -11.15
C PRO A 12 -5.95 -7.10 -10.27
N SER A 13 -6.49 -8.25 -9.85
CA SER A 13 -7.62 -8.27 -8.92
C SER A 13 -7.20 -7.49 -7.68
N SER A 14 -7.90 -6.38 -7.42
CA SER A 14 -7.67 -5.56 -6.24
C SER A 14 -8.14 -6.38 -5.02
N GLU A 15 -7.29 -7.27 -4.52
CA GLU A 15 -7.57 -8.01 -3.31
C GLU A 15 -7.63 -7.04 -2.12
N THR A 16 -8.58 -7.27 -1.22
CA THR A 16 -8.62 -6.56 0.07
C THR A 16 -8.28 -7.53 1.19
N PHE A 17 -7.77 -6.98 2.29
CA PHE A 17 -7.50 -7.73 3.51
C PHE A 17 -7.87 -6.92 4.74
N GLU A 18 -8.22 -7.61 5.81
CA GLU A 18 -8.56 -7.01 7.09
C GLU A 18 -7.37 -7.02 8.06
N VAL A 19 -7.18 -5.92 8.77
CA VAL A 19 -6.34 -5.82 9.97
C VAL A 19 -7.27 -5.56 11.15
N THR A 20 -7.20 -6.41 12.18
CA THR A 20 -7.98 -6.22 13.42
C THR A 20 -7.10 -5.54 14.47
N LEU A 21 -7.53 -4.38 14.96
CA LEU A 21 -6.84 -3.64 16.01
C LEU A 21 -7.03 -4.34 17.37
N PRO A 22 -6.19 -4.05 18.38
CA PRO A 22 -6.28 -4.69 19.69
C PRO A 22 -7.62 -4.53 20.41
N GLN A 23 -8.39 -3.48 20.08
CA GLN A 23 -9.71 -3.23 20.67
C GLN A 23 -10.85 -3.86 19.84
N GLY A 24 -10.53 -4.58 18.76
CA GLY A 24 -11.47 -5.34 17.94
C GLY A 24 -11.99 -4.59 16.71
N GLU A 25 -11.62 -3.33 16.51
CA GLU A 25 -11.96 -2.61 15.28
C GLU A 25 -11.26 -3.22 14.09
N LYS A 26 -11.97 -3.25 12.96
CA LYS A 26 -11.46 -3.79 11.70
C LYS A 26 -11.15 -2.67 10.73
N LEU A 27 -9.97 -2.77 10.12
CA LEU A 27 -9.52 -1.91 9.05
C LEU A 27 -9.37 -2.75 7.79
N GLU A 28 -10.06 -2.35 6.72
CA GLU A 28 -9.93 -2.99 5.41
C GLU A 28 -8.91 -2.22 4.57
N PHE A 29 -7.94 -2.95 4.02
CA PHE A 29 -6.90 -2.43 3.15
C PHE A 29 -6.98 -3.08 1.78
N ARG A 30 -6.52 -2.37 0.75
CA ARG A 30 -6.23 -2.99 -0.54
C ARG A 30 -4.80 -3.50 -0.61
N THR A 31 -4.60 -4.58 -1.33
CA THR A 31 -3.28 -4.99 -1.81
C THR A 31 -2.77 -4.01 -2.86
N LEU A 32 -1.46 -3.93 -2.98
CA LEU A 32 -0.81 -3.22 -4.09
C LEU A 32 -0.75 -4.17 -5.27
N SER A 33 -1.05 -3.63 -6.44
CA SER A 33 -1.25 -4.40 -7.67
C SER A 33 0.04 -5.06 -8.18
N ASP A 34 1.17 -4.37 -8.05
CA ASP A 34 2.46 -4.82 -8.53
C ASP A 34 3.63 -4.03 -7.92
N TYR A 35 4.86 -4.41 -8.28
CA TYR A 35 6.08 -3.75 -7.85
C TYR A 35 6.18 -2.29 -8.33
N SER A 36 5.60 -1.95 -9.48
CA SER A 36 5.61 -0.59 -10.01
C SER A 36 4.74 0.35 -9.16
N GLU A 37 3.58 -0.13 -8.70
CA GLU A 37 2.72 0.59 -7.77
C GLU A 37 3.42 0.79 -6.44
N LEU A 38 4.10 -0.24 -5.91
CA LEU A 38 4.89 -0.14 -4.69
C LEU A 38 5.98 0.94 -4.81
N GLN A 39 6.70 1.00 -5.93
CA GLN A 39 7.74 1.99 -6.16
C GLN A 39 7.17 3.42 -6.31
N SER A 40 6.05 3.56 -7.02
CA SER A 40 5.32 4.82 -7.15
C SER A 40 4.88 5.33 -5.77
N LEU A 41 4.35 4.43 -4.93
CA LEU A 41 3.91 4.72 -3.58
C LEU A 41 5.08 5.17 -2.68
N LYS A 42 6.23 4.48 -2.73
CA LYS A 42 7.45 4.88 -2.01
C LYS A 42 7.90 6.30 -2.38
N ARG A 43 7.94 6.63 -3.68
CA ARG A 43 8.30 7.98 -4.15
C ARG A 43 7.31 9.04 -3.68
N ARG A 44 6.00 8.74 -3.71
CA ARG A 44 4.96 9.67 -3.22
C ARG A 44 5.03 9.86 -1.71
N ALA A 45 5.35 8.81 -0.95
CA ALA A 45 5.54 8.88 0.50
C ALA A 45 6.76 9.76 0.86
N GLU A 46 7.87 9.66 0.11
CA GLU A 46 8.99 10.59 0.24
C GLU A 46 8.60 12.04 -0.06
N GLY A 47 7.81 12.24 -1.13
CA GLY A 47 7.26 13.56 -1.48
C GLY A 47 6.39 14.14 -0.37
N PHE A 48 5.55 13.30 0.24
CA PHE A 48 4.71 13.67 1.39
C PHE A 48 5.56 14.07 2.60
N SER A 49 6.60 13.31 2.94
CA SER A 49 7.51 13.68 4.04
C SER A 49 8.16 15.06 3.81
N LYS A 50 8.68 15.31 2.60
CA LYS A 50 9.25 16.62 2.23
C LYS A 50 8.23 17.75 2.34
N MET A 51 7.00 17.52 1.88
CA MET A 51 5.90 18.48 1.99
C MET A 51 5.57 18.82 3.45
N VAL A 52 5.42 17.82 4.32
CA VAL A 52 5.14 18.03 5.76
C VAL A 52 6.26 18.83 6.43
N ARG A 53 7.52 18.57 6.07
CA ARG A 53 8.68 19.33 6.58
C ARG A 53 8.81 20.73 5.99
N GLY A 54 8.07 21.05 4.92
CA GLY A 54 8.22 22.32 4.19
C GLY A 54 9.54 22.41 3.42
N VAL A 55 10.06 21.27 2.96
CA VAL A 55 11.24 21.19 2.09
C VAL A 55 10.80 21.28 0.63
N GLY A 56 11.11 22.40 -0.03
CA GLY A 56 10.78 22.67 -1.45
C GLY A 56 9.76 23.80 -1.63
N LYS A 57 9.26 23.98 -2.87
CA LYS A 57 8.25 25.01 -3.22
C LYS A 57 6.83 24.75 -2.64
N ALA A 58 6.63 23.63 -1.97
CA ALA A 58 5.35 23.28 -1.37
C ALA A 58 5.20 23.99 -0.02
N VAL A 59 4.31 24.99 0.03
CA VAL A 59 3.88 25.62 1.28
C VAL A 59 3.37 24.50 2.19
N ALA A 60 4.08 24.23 3.30
CA ALA A 60 3.50 23.41 4.36
C ALA A 60 2.23 24.14 4.81
N THR A 61 1.07 23.60 4.45
CA THR A 61 -0.22 24.15 4.87
C THR A 61 -0.21 24.25 6.40
N LYS A 62 -0.91 25.25 6.97
CA LYS A 62 -0.98 25.42 8.44
C LYS A 62 -1.34 24.11 9.18
N GLU A 63 -2.09 23.25 8.49
CA GLU A 63 -2.46 21.89 8.89
C GLU A 63 -1.26 20.99 9.25
N TYR A 64 -0.15 21.05 8.50
CA TYR A 64 1.00 20.16 8.73
C TYR A 64 2.07 20.72 9.66
N ALA A 65 1.97 22.00 10.02
CA ALA A 65 2.93 22.67 10.89
C ALA A 65 3.21 21.94 12.22
N PRO A 66 2.23 21.33 12.90
CA PRO A 66 2.47 20.58 14.14
C PRO A 66 3.35 19.34 13.96
N TYR A 67 3.41 18.77 12.76
CA TYR A 67 4.04 17.46 12.49
C TYR A 67 5.44 17.57 11.88
N LYS A 68 5.98 18.78 11.71
CA LYS A 68 7.32 19.02 11.11
C LYS A 68 8.47 18.29 11.81
N LYS A 69 8.31 17.98 13.09
CA LYS A 69 9.31 17.30 13.93
C LYS A 69 9.17 15.77 13.92
N MET A 70 8.09 15.23 13.35
CA MET A 70 7.92 13.79 13.17
C MET A 70 9.05 13.25 12.29
N ASP A 71 9.54 12.05 12.56
CA ASP A 71 10.57 11.41 11.76
C ASP A 71 10.03 11.00 10.37
N ASP A 72 10.95 10.82 9.41
CA ASP A 72 10.56 10.55 8.02
C ASP A 72 9.92 9.18 7.81
N GLU A 73 10.22 8.22 8.68
CA GLU A 73 9.70 6.86 8.58
C GLU A 73 8.22 6.86 8.96
N THR A 74 7.87 7.47 10.10
CA THR A 74 6.48 7.66 10.52
C THR A 74 5.66 8.43 9.49
N LEU A 75 6.20 9.50 8.89
CA LEU A 75 5.50 10.24 7.84
C LEU A 75 5.24 9.38 6.60
N ARG A 76 6.19 8.51 6.24
CA ARG A 76 6.03 7.56 5.13
C ARG A 76 5.00 6.49 5.46
N HIS A 77 5.00 5.95 6.68
CA HIS A 77 3.99 4.99 7.16
C HIS A 77 2.58 5.58 7.11
N VAL A 78 2.41 6.81 7.59
CA VAL A 78 1.13 7.54 7.50
C VAL A 78 0.64 7.63 6.04
N TYR A 79 1.52 7.97 5.11
CA TYR A 79 1.15 8.03 3.70
C TYR A 79 0.73 6.67 3.15
N PHE A 80 1.49 5.63 3.49
CA PHE A 80 1.25 4.26 3.03
C PHE A 80 -0.10 3.74 3.53
N ILE A 81 -0.37 3.91 4.84
CA ILE A 81 -1.63 3.53 5.47
C ILE A 81 -2.77 4.32 4.84
N HIS A 82 -2.64 5.64 4.69
CA HIS A 82 -3.65 6.47 4.06
C HIS A 82 -4.02 5.99 2.65
N TYR A 83 -3.02 5.63 1.85
CA TYR A 83 -3.21 5.22 0.47
C TYR A 83 -3.87 3.83 0.35
N SER A 84 -3.47 2.89 1.20
CA SER A 84 -3.95 1.52 1.16
C SER A 84 -5.27 1.29 1.92
N LEU A 85 -5.59 2.11 2.92
CA LEU A 85 -6.80 1.98 3.73
C LEU A 85 -8.06 2.26 2.90
N LYS A 86 -8.96 1.29 2.83
CA LYS A 86 -10.25 1.35 2.15
C LYS A 86 -11.37 1.75 3.11
N SER A 87 -11.47 1.08 4.27
CA SER A 87 -12.55 1.30 5.23
C SER A 87 -12.10 1.06 6.68
N PRO A 88 -12.45 1.95 7.63
CA PRO A 88 -12.96 3.30 7.42
C PRO A 88 -11.89 4.18 6.76
N LYS A 89 -12.30 5.14 5.92
CA LYS A 89 -11.32 6.02 5.27
C LYS A 89 -10.88 7.13 6.21
N TRP A 90 -9.60 7.11 6.59
CA TRP A 90 -8.98 8.18 7.38
C TRP A 90 -8.18 9.16 6.53
N SER A 91 -8.25 10.45 6.90
CA SER A 91 -7.43 11.48 6.28
C SER A 91 -5.96 11.35 6.70
N GLN A 92 -5.05 11.94 5.91
CA GLN A 92 -3.63 12.04 6.31
C GLN A 92 -3.49 12.78 7.65
N ALA A 93 -4.28 13.83 7.88
CA ALA A 93 -4.27 14.58 9.13
C ALA A 93 -4.69 13.73 10.34
N ASP A 94 -5.70 12.86 10.19
CA ASP A 94 -6.12 11.98 11.29
C ASP A 94 -5.09 10.91 11.60
N LEU A 95 -4.42 10.38 10.58
CA LEU A 95 -3.30 9.46 10.75
C LEU A 95 -2.08 10.14 11.38
N LEU A 96 -1.80 11.41 11.07
CA LEU A 96 -0.76 12.19 11.75
C LEU A 96 -1.11 12.44 13.24
N LYS A 97 -2.39 12.71 13.56
CA LYS A 97 -2.86 12.78 14.94
C LYS A 97 -2.70 11.44 15.65
N LEU A 98 -3.04 10.33 14.98
CA LEU A 98 -2.86 8.98 15.50
C LEU A 98 -1.39 8.70 15.79
N ALA A 99 -0.49 8.99 14.85
CA ALA A 99 0.96 8.85 15.04
C ALA A 99 1.48 9.63 16.24
N THR A 100 0.93 10.83 16.48
CA THR A 100 1.33 11.68 17.63
C THR A 100 0.82 11.13 18.96
N LYS A 101 -0.39 10.57 19.00
CA LYS A 101 -1.03 10.12 20.25
C LYS A 101 -0.74 8.66 20.59
N ALA A 102 -0.56 7.83 19.57
CA ALA A 102 -0.42 6.39 19.65
C ALA A 102 0.43 5.87 18.47
N GLY A 103 1.68 6.33 18.38
CA GLY A 103 2.61 5.93 17.30
C GLY A 103 2.77 4.42 17.13
N TRP A 104 2.72 3.68 18.25
CA TRP A 104 2.75 2.21 18.24
C TRP A 104 1.61 1.57 17.43
N LEU A 105 0.43 2.21 17.33
CA LEU A 105 -0.66 1.72 16.48
C LEU A 105 -0.32 1.89 14.99
N VAL A 106 0.35 2.98 14.62
CA VAL A 106 0.81 3.21 13.24
C VAL A 106 1.83 2.16 12.84
N GLU A 107 2.77 1.85 13.74
CA GLU A 107 3.75 0.77 13.55
C GLU A 107 3.06 -0.59 13.39
N LEU A 108 2.14 -0.94 14.28
CA LEU A 108 1.39 -2.20 14.22
C LEU A 108 0.63 -2.34 12.90
N ILE A 109 -0.12 -1.32 12.49
CA ILE A 109 -0.86 -1.31 11.23
C ILE A 109 0.12 -1.49 10.06
N MET A 110 1.26 -0.79 10.08
CA MET A 110 2.24 -0.87 9.01
C MET A 110 2.91 -2.25 8.93
N THR A 111 3.24 -2.86 10.07
CA THR A 111 3.80 -4.22 10.12
C THR A 111 2.84 -5.23 9.51
N GLU A 112 1.57 -5.20 9.91
CA GLU A 112 0.54 -6.08 9.34
C GLU A 112 0.36 -5.85 7.84
N LEU A 113 0.36 -4.57 7.42
CA LEU A 113 0.31 -4.22 6.01
C LEU A 113 1.48 -4.83 5.25
N GLN A 114 2.72 -4.69 5.73
CA GLN A 114 3.90 -5.23 5.07
C GLN A 114 3.86 -6.76 4.96
N ILE A 115 3.46 -7.46 6.03
CA ILE A 115 3.33 -8.92 6.04
C ILE A 115 2.36 -9.36 4.93
N ARG A 116 1.18 -8.74 4.86
CA ARG A 116 0.14 -9.08 3.88
C ARG A 116 0.56 -8.75 2.44
N GLN A 117 1.21 -7.61 2.23
CA GLN A 117 1.71 -7.23 0.91
C GLN A 117 2.81 -8.17 0.40
N ASN A 118 3.71 -8.62 1.28
CA ASN A 118 4.75 -9.58 0.91
C ASN A 118 4.15 -10.92 0.52
N GLN A 119 3.18 -11.43 1.29
CA GLN A 119 2.45 -12.67 0.97
C GLN A 119 1.74 -12.59 -0.38
N TYR A 120 1.12 -11.44 -0.69
CA TYR A 120 0.49 -11.22 -2.00
C TYR A 120 1.52 -11.20 -3.14
N THR A 121 2.62 -10.48 -2.95
CA THR A 121 3.69 -10.38 -3.97
C THR A 121 4.32 -11.75 -4.25
N GLU A 122 4.55 -12.56 -3.21
CA GLU A 122 5.06 -13.93 -3.35
C GLU A 122 4.11 -14.84 -4.11
N ARG A 123 2.80 -14.75 -3.85
CA ARG A 123 1.77 -15.50 -4.60
C ARG A 123 1.70 -15.08 -6.06
N ALA A 124 1.65 -13.78 -6.33
CA ALA A 124 1.61 -13.25 -7.69
C ALA A 124 2.85 -13.67 -8.51
N VAL A 125 4.04 -13.66 -7.90
CA VAL A 125 5.27 -14.14 -8.55
C VAL A 125 5.21 -15.65 -8.80
N LYS A 126 4.71 -16.43 -7.84
CA LYS A 126 4.58 -17.89 -7.99
C LYS A 126 3.60 -18.28 -9.10
N GLU A 127 2.42 -17.66 -9.13
CA GLU A 127 1.40 -17.89 -10.17
C GLU A 127 1.92 -17.52 -11.57
N HIS A 128 2.70 -16.44 -11.67
CA HIS A 128 3.35 -16.04 -12.93
C HIS A 128 4.39 -17.04 -13.42
N LEU A 129 5.16 -17.64 -12.49
CA LEU A 129 6.14 -18.68 -12.83
C LEU A 129 5.48 -20.00 -13.23
N GLU A 130 4.37 -20.37 -12.59
CA GLU A 130 3.60 -21.58 -12.93
C GLU A 130 2.96 -21.46 -14.32
N THR A 131 2.37 -20.30 -14.66
CA THR A 131 1.82 -20.05 -16.01
C THR A 131 2.87 -20.05 -17.12
N GLN A 132 4.08 -19.53 -16.87
CA GLN A 132 5.18 -19.61 -17.85
C GLN A 132 5.77 -21.03 -17.99
N GLY A 133 5.74 -21.82 -16.92
CA GLY A 133 6.18 -23.21 -16.93
C GLY A 133 5.23 -24.14 -17.69
N GLU A 134 3.92 -23.88 -17.64
CA GLU A 134 2.92 -24.64 -18.39
C GLU A 134 2.93 -24.35 -19.90
N ASP A 135 3.20 -23.12 -20.31
CA ASP A 135 3.31 -22.74 -21.74
C ASP A 135 4.60 -23.25 -22.41
N SER A 136 5.60 -23.63 -21.61
CA SER A 136 6.87 -24.21 -22.09
C SER A 136 6.83 -25.75 -22.20
N GLY A 137 5.71 -26.38 -21.85
CA GLY A 137 5.57 -27.85 -21.73
C GLY A 137 5.00 -28.59 -22.94
N LEU A 138 4.71 -27.93 -24.07
CA LEU A 138 4.03 -28.55 -25.23
C LEU A 138 4.75 -28.32 -26.56
N THR A 139 6.04 -28.64 -26.65
CA THR A 139 6.67 -28.98 -27.95
C THR A 139 7.69 -30.10 -27.80
N ASN A 140 7.23 -31.32 -27.51
CA ASN A 140 7.93 -32.49 -28.04
C ASN A 140 6.96 -33.68 -28.20
N THR A 141 6.15 -33.63 -29.26
CA THR A 141 5.54 -34.84 -29.84
C THR A 141 5.92 -34.91 -31.32
N GLY A 142 6.60 -35.99 -31.69
CA GLY A 142 6.96 -36.36 -33.07
C GLY A 142 8.33 -35.82 -33.51
N SER A 143 9.29 -36.64 -33.94
CA SER A 143 9.24 -37.99 -34.53
C SER A 143 10.55 -38.72 -34.35
#